data_AF-A0A2S5V541-F1
#
_entry.id   AF-A0A2S5V541-F1
#
_cell.length_a   1.000
_cell.length_b   1.000
_cell.length_c   1.000
_cell.angle_alpha   90.00
_cell.angle_beta   90.00
_cell.angle_gamma   90.00
#
_symmetry.space_group_name_H-M   'P 1'
#
loop_
_entity.id
_entity.type
_entity.pdbx_description
1 polymer ?
#
loop_
_entity_poly.entity_id
_entity_poly.type
_entity_poly.pdbx_seq_one_letter_code
_entity_poly.pdbx_strand_id
1 'polypeptide(L)'
;MNPPPLDIEPPARGVRYRLRNTGDVTLTQVTMQEASRGFVKLRPQDATLGPGASLEFVYSPGQGGRAGELLVSWSTQPTPVPLRLPEPLS
;
A
#
# COMPACT_ATOMS: atom_id res chain seq x y z
N MET A 1 -2.02 1.17 20.26
CA MET A 1 -2.17 0.19 19.16
C MET A 1 -0.81 0.04 18.50
N ASN A 2 -0.38 -1.19 18.20
CA ASN A 2 0.82 -1.38 17.37
C ASN A 2 0.53 -0.85 15.97
N PRO A 3 1.48 -0.17 15.29
CA PRO A 3 1.29 0.24 13.91
C PRO A 3 1.08 -1.01 13.02
N PRO A 4 0.35 -0.87 11.89
CA PRO A 4 0.20 -1.98 10.95
C PRO A 4 1.58 -2.42 10.44
N PRO A 5 1.82 -3.72 10.20
CA PRO A 5 3.09 -4.24 9.69
C PRO A 5 3.28 -3.98 8.19
N LEU A 6 2.54 -3.02 7.62
CA LEU A 6 2.60 -2.61 6.23
C LEU A 6 2.78 -1.10 6.16
N ASP A 7 3.74 -0.67 5.36
CA ASP A 7 3.97 0.74 5.05
C ASP A 7 4.05 0.96 3.54
N ILE A 8 3.76 2.18 3.11
CA ILE A 8 3.89 2.58 1.71
C ILE A 8 5.10 3.50 1.58
N GLU A 9 6.06 3.09 0.77
CA GLU A 9 7.23 3.90 0.45
C GLU A 9 6.95 4.74 -0.81
N PRO A 10 7.33 6.03 -0.82
CA PRO A 10 7.11 6.90 -1.96
C PRO A 10 7.99 6.50 -3.16
N PRO A 11 7.55 6.79 -4.39
CA PRO A 11 8.43 6.73 -5.55
C PRO A 11 9.60 7.69 -5.39
N ALA A 12 10.77 7.29 -5.90
CA ALA A 12 11.86 8.23 -6.15
C ALA A 12 11.46 9.25 -7.24
N ARG A 13 10.70 8.82 -8.26
CA ARG A 13 10.06 9.66 -9.29
C ARG A 13 8.80 8.98 -9.84
N GLY A 14 7.83 9.78 -10.28
CA GLY A 14 6.63 9.30 -10.95
C GLY A 14 5.58 8.73 -9.99
N VAL A 15 4.88 7.68 -10.43
CA VAL A 15 3.63 7.16 -9.80
C VAL A 15 3.77 5.75 -9.23
N ARG A 16 4.99 5.21 -9.12
CA ARG A 16 5.25 3.81 -8.73
C ARG A 16 5.70 3.71 -7.28
N TYR A 17 4.80 3.28 -6.43
CA TYR A 17 4.99 3.13 -4.98
C TYR A 17 5.39 1.69 -4.63
N ARG A 18 5.89 1.49 -3.41
CA ARG A 18 6.13 0.16 -2.85
C ARG A 18 5.30 -0.05 -1.60
N LEU A 19 4.57 -1.14 -1.54
CA LEU A 19 3.96 -1.64 -0.32
C LEU A 19 4.95 -2.61 0.33
N ARG A 20 5.43 -2.30 1.53
CA ARG A 20 6.48 -3.05 2.23
C ARG A 20 5.95 -3.67 3.51
N ASN A 21 6.31 -4.93 3.77
CA ASN A 21 6.15 -5.54 5.08
C ASN A 21 7.27 -5.07 6.02
N THR A 22 6.91 -4.29 7.03
CA THR A 22 7.81 -3.73 8.03
C THR A 22 7.87 -4.58 9.31
N GLY A 23 7.02 -5.61 9.41
CA GLY A 23 7.03 -6.58 10.50
C GLY A 23 8.06 -7.69 10.32
N ASP A 24 8.08 -8.59 11.29
CA ASP A 24 8.95 -9.77 11.39
C ASP A 24 8.26 -11.09 10.99
N VAL A 25 6.97 -11.02 10.61
CA VAL A 25 6.16 -12.18 10.19
C VAL A 25 5.77 -12.06 8.72
N THR A 26 5.75 -13.20 8.01
CA THR A 26 5.21 -13.29 6.65
C THR A 26 3.71 -13.00 6.63
N LEU A 27 3.31 -12.00 5.83
CA LEU A 27 1.91 -11.66 5.60
C LEU A 27 1.40 -12.41 4.37
N THR A 28 0.20 -12.97 4.46
CA THR A 28 -0.49 -13.66 3.37
C THR A 28 -1.82 -12.99 3.07
N GLN A 29 -2.38 -13.28 1.89
CA GLN A 29 -3.63 -12.69 1.42
C GLN A 29 -3.62 -11.16 1.40
N VAL A 30 -2.45 -10.57 1.17
CA VAL A 30 -2.29 -9.11 1.13
C VAL A 30 -3.05 -8.57 -0.08
N THR A 31 -4.09 -7.79 0.21
CA THR A 31 -5.00 -7.27 -0.81
C THR A 31 -5.18 -5.78 -0.63
N MET A 32 -4.92 -5.03 -1.70
CA MET A 32 -5.08 -3.59 -1.75
C MET A 32 -6.35 -3.23 -2.53
N GLN A 33 -7.19 -2.37 -1.96
CA GLN A 33 -8.43 -1.92 -2.60
C GLN A 33 -8.19 -0.70 -3.50
N GLU A 34 -9.19 -0.38 -4.33
CA GLU A 34 -9.16 0.86 -5.11
C GLU A 34 -9.23 2.09 -4.22
N ALA A 35 -8.53 3.14 -4.62
CA ALA A 35 -8.52 4.41 -3.90
C ALA A 35 -9.83 5.15 -4.15
N SER A 36 -10.42 5.72 -3.12
CA SER A 36 -11.63 6.56 -3.24
C SER A 36 -11.39 7.86 -4.01
N ARG A 37 -10.13 8.32 -4.13
CA ARG A 37 -9.73 9.60 -4.76
C ARG A 37 -8.65 9.46 -5.83
N GLY A 38 -8.55 8.32 -6.48
CA GLY A 38 -7.57 8.08 -7.54
C GLY A 38 -7.69 6.69 -8.11
N PHE A 39 -6.71 6.31 -8.94
CA PHE A 39 -6.68 4.99 -9.56
C PHE A 39 -5.43 4.25 -9.09
N VAL A 40 -5.64 3.03 -8.61
CA VAL A 40 -4.55 2.11 -8.28
C VAL A 40 -4.49 1.04 -9.37
N LYS A 41 -3.34 0.93 -10.03
CA LYS A 41 -3.03 -0.13 -10.99
C LYS A 41 -1.95 -1.04 -10.43
N LEU A 42 -1.90 -2.28 -10.94
CA LEU A 42 -0.94 -3.31 -10.47
C LEU A 42 -1.00 -3.51 -8.96
N ARG A 43 -2.21 -3.40 -8.39
CA ARG A 43 -2.42 -3.53 -6.94
C ARG A 43 -2.30 -4.99 -6.51
N PRO A 44 -1.67 -5.27 -5.34
CA PRO A 44 -1.64 -6.61 -4.78
C PRO A 44 -3.06 -7.18 -4.61
N GLN A 45 -3.24 -8.42 -5.06
CA GLN A 45 -4.42 -9.24 -4.80
C GLN A 45 -3.93 -10.62 -4.38
N ASP A 46 -4.30 -11.04 -3.17
CA ASP A 46 -3.89 -12.32 -2.57
C ASP A 46 -2.36 -12.54 -2.57
N ALA A 47 -1.59 -11.50 -2.27
CA ALA A 47 -0.13 -11.58 -2.31
C ALA A 47 0.46 -12.10 -0.99
N THR A 48 1.68 -12.62 -1.07
CA THR A 48 2.49 -13.01 0.10
C THR A 48 3.72 -12.11 0.21
N LEU A 49 3.93 -11.53 1.38
CA LEU A 49 5.06 -10.65 1.69
C LEU A 49 5.80 -11.17 2.92
N GLY A 50 7.00 -11.72 2.72
CA GLY A 50 7.91 -12.03 3.82
C GLY A 50 8.41 -10.76 4.53
N PRO A 51 9.09 -10.89 5.68
CA PRO A 51 9.68 -9.76 6.39
C PRO A 51 10.60 -8.93 5.49
N GLY A 52 10.39 -7.61 5.45
CA GLY A 52 11.17 -6.68 4.62
C GLY A 52 10.86 -6.73 3.11
N ALA A 53 10.06 -7.68 2.64
CA ALA A 53 9.70 -7.78 1.23
C ALA A 53 8.76 -6.63 0.81
N SER A 54 8.77 -6.30 -0.48
CA SER A 54 7.95 -5.24 -1.05
C SER A 54 7.28 -5.66 -2.36
N LEU A 55 6.12 -5.07 -2.65
CA LEU A 55 5.46 -5.14 -3.95
C LEU A 55 5.27 -3.75 -4.53
N GLU A 56 5.49 -3.62 -5.82
CA GLU A 56 5.24 -2.36 -6.52
C GLU A 56 3.77 -2.24 -6.92
N PHE A 57 3.23 -1.03 -6.79
CA PHE A 57 1.93 -0.67 -7.33
C PHE A 57 2.00 0.73 -7.95
N VAL A 58 1.05 1.05 -8.82
CA VAL A 58 0.98 2.35 -9.47
C VAL A 58 -0.23 3.11 -8.94
N TYR A 59 -0.01 4.33 -8.44
CA TYR A 59 -1.08 5.22 -8.01
C TYR A 59 -1.08 6.51 -8.82
N SER A 60 -2.21 6.79 -9.47
CA SER A 60 -2.43 8.06 -10.17
C SER A 60 -3.50 8.87 -9.43
N PRO A 61 -3.16 10.06 -8.90
CA PRO A 61 -4.14 10.92 -8.23
C PRO A 61 -5.21 11.39 -9.24
N GLY A 62 -6.46 11.50 -8.79
CA GLY A 62 -7.54 12.10 -9.60
C GLY A 62 -7.43 13.64 -9.66
N GLN A 63 -8.27 14.29 -10.48
CA GLN A 63 -8.38 15.76 -10.48
C GLN A 63 -8.78 16.25 -9.07
N GLY A 64 -7.85 16.94 -8.40
CA GLY A 64 -8.00 17.45 -7.03
C GLY A 64 -7.25 16.67 -5.93
N GLY A 65 -6.45 15.66 -6.27
CA GLY A 65 -5.84 14.78 -5.27
C GLY A 65 -4.65 15.37 -4.50
N ARG A 66 -4.81 15.59 -3.19
CA ARG A 66 -3.71 15.43 -2.21
C ARG A 66 -3.40 13.94 -2.07
N ALA A 67 -2.19 13.59 -1.61
CA ALA A 67 -1.87 12.21 -1.27
C ALA A 67 -2.93 11.62 -0.33
N GLY A 68 -3.52 10.49 -0.70
CA GLY A 68 -4.67 9.88 -0.03
C GLY A 68 -4.30 8.74 0.92
N GLU A 69 -5.32 8.01 1.37
CA GLU A 69 -5.14 6.72 2.04
C GLU A 69 -5.50 5.59 1.08
N LEU A 70 -4.81 4.45 1.21
CA LEU A 70 -5.15 3.21 0.52
C LEU A 70 -5.58 2.17 1.54
N LEU A 71 -6.72 1.52 1.29
CA LEU A 71 -7.21 0.44 2.15
C LEU A 71 -6.50 -0.86 1.80
N VAL A 72 -5.91 -1.49 2.81
CA VAL A 72 -5.17 -2.75 2.67
C VAL A 72 -5.61 -3.74 3.74
N SER A 73 -5.78 -5.00 3.38
CA SER A 73 -6.06 -6.11 4.29
C SER A 73 -5.05 -7.25 4.09
N TRP A 74 -4.96 -8.14 5.08
CA TRP A 74 -4.17 -9.36 5.05
C TRP A 74 -4.81 -10.42 5.96
N SER A 75 -4.31 -11.66 5.96
CA SER A 75 -4.96 -12.80 6.61
C SER A 75 -5.28 -12.60 8.10
N THR A 76 -4.40 -11.96 8.87
CA THR A 76 -4.62 -11.67 10.31
C THR A 76 -5.35 -10.34 10.57
N GLN A 77 -5.59 -9.53 9.53
CA GLN A 77 -6.37 -8.29 9.56
C GLN A 77 -7.32 -8.25 8.36
N PRO A 78 -8.40 -9.05 8.38
CA PRO A 78 -9.31 -9.17 7.24
C PRO A 78 -10.12 -7.89 7.02
N THR A 79 -10.36 -7.10 8.07
CA THR A 79 -10.94 -5.75 7.96
C THR A 79 -9.90 -4.79 7.38
N PRO A 80 -10.13 -4.18 6.21
CA PRO A 80 -9.16 -3.27 5.58
C PRO A 80 -8.83 -2.09 6.49
N VAL A 81 -7.54 -1.78 6.57
CA VAL A 81 -7.03 -0.62 7.31
C VAL A 81 -6.48 0.42 6.34
N PRO A 82 -6.65 1.73 6.62
CA PRO A 82 -6.06 2.78 5.81
C PRO A 82 -4.54 2.85 6.04
N LEU A 83 -3.78 2.81 4.96
CA LEU A 83 -2.36 3.16 4.92
C LEU A 83 -2.20 4.52 4.25
N ARG A 84 -1.39 5.39 4.86
CA ARG A 84 -1.07 6.69 4.29
C ARG A 84 -0.27 6.51 3.00
N LEU A 85 -0.70 7.18 1.94
CA LEU A 85 0.12 7.34 0.74
C LEU A 85 1.04 8.56 0.92
N PRO A 86 2.37 8.41 0.92
CA PRO A 86 3.27 9.55 1.00
C PRO A 86 3.33 10.35 -0.31
N GLU A 87 3.77 11.61 -0.22
CA GLU A 87 4.08 12.41 -1.41
C GLU A 87 5.35 11.87 -2.11
N PRO A 88 5.42 11.94 -3.45
CA PRO A 88 6.63 11.60 -4.19
C PRO A 88 7.83 12.43 -3.73
N LEU A 89 9.02 11.82 -3.68
CA LEU A 89 10.26 12.55 -3.42
C LEU A 89 10.56 13.47 -4.62
N SER A 90 10.82 14.76 -4.37
CA SER A 90 11.10 15.78 -5.40
C SER A 90 12.55 15.74 -5.88
#